data_AF-A0A1X7V5V9-F1
#
_entry.id   AF-A0A1X7V5V9-F1
#
_cell.length_a   1.000
_cell.length_b   1.000
_cell.length_c   1.000
_cell.angle_alpha   90.00
_cell.angle_beta   90.00
_cell.angle_gamma   90.00
#
_symmetry.space_group_name_H-M   'P 1'
#
loop_
_entity.id
_entity.type
_entity.pdbx_description
1 polymer ?
#
loop_
_entity_poly.entity_id
_entity_poly.type
_entity_poly.pdbx_seq_one_letter_code
_entity_poly.pdbx_strand_id
1 'polypeptide(L)'
;MSSHDCCTVRRSSQTNGEFLKKRLYTMMNTVRGSNQYWYRRSEVKCMIAEFGSPTFFLTFSCAEYSFEDITEYLHKVNTVLPS
;
A
#
# COMPACT_ATOMS: atom_id res chain seq x y z
N MET A 1 5.50 35.09 -33.55
CA MET A 1 4.79 34.72 -32.30
C MET A 1 5.55 35.35 -31.14
N SER A 2 4.93 36.27 -30.40
CA SER A 2 5.61 37.05 -29.35
C SER A 2 5.94 36.17 -28.14
N SER A 3 7.15 36.29 -27.61
CA SER A 3 7.66 35.48 -26.49
C SER A 3 6.80 35.62 -25.21
N HIS A 4 6.11 36.75 -25.06
CA HIS A 4 5.20 37.05 -23.95
C HIS A 4 3.91 36.20 -23.94
N ASP A 5 3.36 35.87 -25.11
CA ASP A 5 2.12 35.10 -25.21
C ASP A 5 2.38 33.63 -24.87
N CYS A 6 3.54 33.12 -25.28
CA CYS A 6 3.95 31.75 -25.00
C CYS A 6 4.18 31.51 -23.49
N CYS A 7 4.79 32.48 -22.80
CA CYS A 7 5.00 32.41 -21.35
C CYS A 7 3.68 32.44 -20.55
N THR A 8 2.69 33.18 -21.03
CA THR A 8 1.38 33.30 -20.38
C THR A 8 0.53 32.05 -20.54
N VAL A 9 0.50 31.46 -21.74
CA VAL A 9 -0.17 30.17 -22.01
C VAL A 9 0.48 29.01 -21.23
N ARG A 10 1.82 29.02 -21.13
CA ARG A 10 2.54 28.03 -20.31
C ARG A 10 2.22 28.18 -18.81
N ARG A 11 2.15 29.42 -18.30
CA ARG A 11 1.76 29.70 -16.91
C ARG A 11 0.32 29.28 -16.61
N SER A 12 -0.65 29.60 -17.46
CA SER A 12 -2.05 29.23 -17.26
C SER A 12 -2.27 27.70 -17.28
N SER A 13 -1.53 27.00 -18.14
CA SER A 13 -1.55 25.53 -18.20
C SER A 13 -0.95 24.89 -16.94
N GLN A 14 0.15 25.46 -16.41
CA GLN A 14 0.74 25.02 -15.13
C GLN A 14 -0.18 25.30 -13.93
N THR A 15 -0.80 26.47 -13.84
CA THR A 15 -1.73 26.80 -12.74
C THR A 15 -2.98 25.93 -12.75
N ASN A 16 -3.47 25.58 -13.95
CA ASN A 16 -4.62 24.68 -14.09
C ASN A 16 -4.28 23.25 -13.65
N GLY A 17 -3.08 22.76 -13.95
CA GLY A 17 -2.59 21.46 -13.50
C GLY A 17 -2.46 21.39 -11.97
N GLU A 18 -1.86 22.41 -11.35
CA GLU A 18 -1.72 22.48 -9.89
C GLU A 18 -3.07 22.62 -9.18
N PHE A 19 -4.01 23.37 -9.76
CA PHE A 19 -5.37 23.48 -9.25
C PHE A 19 -6.11 22.13 -9.32
N LEU A 20 -6.01 21.42 -10.44
CA LEU A 20 -6.61 20.10 -10.61
C LEU A 20 -6.03 19.09 -9.62
N LYS A 21 -4.71 19.10 -9.43
CA LYS A 21 -4.01 18.26 -8.46
C LYS A 21 -4.50 18.50 -7.03
N LYS A 22 -4.66 19.77 -6.64
CA LYS A 22 -5.23 20.13 -5.32
C LYS A 22 -6.67 19.64 -5.14
N ARG A 23 -7.51 19.76 -6.17
CA ARG A 23 -8.90 19.25 -6.12
C ARG A 23 -8.93 17.73 -6.02
N LEU A 24 -8.10 17.03 -6.78
CA LEU A 24 -8.00 15.57 -6.72
C LEU A 24 -7.54 15.10 -5.34
N TYR A 25 -6.52 15.74 -4.78
CA TYR A 25 -6.02 15.43 -3.44
C TYR A 25 -7.09 15.64 -2.37
N THR A 26 -7.84 16.75 -2.46
CA THR A 26 -8.97 17.03 -1.57
C THR A 26 -10.04 15.93 -1.67
N MET A 27 -10.42 15.55 -2.90
CA MET A 27 -11.38 14.47 -3.13
C MET A 27 -10.90 13.13 -2.54
N MET A 28 -9.66 12.74 -2.83
CA MET A 28 -9.09 11.48 -2.31
C MET A 28 -9.05 11.47 -0.77
N ASN A 29 -8.78 12.60 -0.13
CA ASN A 29 -8.81 12.71 1.33
C ASN A 29 -10.23 12.60 1.90
N THR A 30 -11.24 13.17 1.23
CA THR A 30 -12.65 13.00 1.67
C THR A 30 -13.12 11.55 1.56
N VAL A 31 -12.64 10.81 0.56
CA VAL A 31 -12.99 9.38 0.40
C VAL A 31 -12.49 8.58 1.59
N ARG A 32 -11.24 8.77 2.04
CA ARG A 32 -10.67 8.04 3.20
C ARG A 32 -11.40 8.33 4.52
N GLY A 33 -12.03 9.49 4.66
CA GLY A 33 -12.84 9.84 5.82
C GLY A 33 -14.29 9.36 5.76
N SER A 34 -14.73 8.77 4.64
CA SER A 34 -16.10 8.33 4.45
C SER A 34 -16.36 6.93 5.00
N ASN A 35 -17.57 6.68 5.52
CA ASN A 35 -17.97 5.36 6.00
C ASN A 35 -17.95 4.31 4.87
N GLN A 36 -18.26 4.71 3.64
CA GLN A 36 -18.25 3.82 2.47
C GLN A 36 -16.85 3.28 2.18
N TYR A 37 -15.81 4.11 2.34
CA TYR A 37 -14.43 3.67 2.18
C TYR A 37 -14.05 2.60 3.20
N TRP A 38 -14.38 2.81 4.48
CA TRP A 38 -14.11 1.85 5.54
C TRP A 38 -14.94 0.58 5.41
N TYR A 39 -16.21 0.69 5.01
CA TYR A 39 -17.06 -0.46 4.74
C TYR A 39 -16.49 -1.34 3.63
N ARG A 40 -16.10 -0.75 2.50
CA ARG A 40 -15.47 -1.51 1.39
C ARG A 40 -14.16 -2.15 1.83
N ARG A 41 -13.37 -1.45 2.63
CA ARG A 41 -12.07 -1.93 3.12
C ARG A 41 -12.20 -3.00 4.22
N SER A 42 -13.36 -3.12 4.87
CA SER A 42 -13.68 -4.22 5.78
C SER A 42 -14.00 -5.52 5.05
N GLU A 43 -14.31 -5.45 3.75
CA GLU A 43 -14.58 -6.62 2.94
C GLU A 43 -13.27 -7.31 2.54
N VAL A 44 -13.07 -8.55 3.02
CA VAL A 44 -11.85 -9.33 2.77
C VAL A 44 -11.54 -9.45 1.28
N LYS A 45 -12.56 -9.62 0.42
CA LYS A 45 -12.37 -9.69 -1.04
C LYS A 45 -11.78 -8.41 -1.62
N CYS A 46 -12.22 -7.26 -1.13
CA CYS A 46 -11.67 -5.96 -1.53
C CYS A 46 -10.22 -5.81 -1.04
N MET A 47 -9.92 -6.24 0.20
CA MET A 47 -8.55 -6.22 0.71
C MET A 47 -7.61 -7.11 -0.12
N ILE A 48 -8.04 -8.30 -0.52
CA ILE A 48 -7.24 -9.21 -1.36
C ILE A 48 -6.96 -8.60 -2.73
N ALA A 49 -7.96 -7.98 -3.35
CA ALA A 49 -7.79 -7.34 -4.65
C ALA A 49 -6.85 -6.12 -4.60
N GLU A 50 -6.86 -5.35 -3.49
CA GLU A 50 -6.03 -4.15 -3.32
C GLU A 50 -4.61 -4.45 -2.83
N PHE A 51 -4.44 -5.34 -1.85
CA PHE A 51 -3.17 -5.61 -1.17
C PHE A 51 -2.51 -6.92 -1.58
N GLY A 52 -3.21 -7.76 -2.36
CA GLY A 52 -2.76 -9.09 -2.72
C GLY A 52 -3.16 -10.15 -1.69
N SER A 53 -2.59 -11.35 -1.83
CA SER A 53 -2.89 -12.48 -0.94
C SER A 53 -2.62 -12.12 0.53
N PRO A 54 -3.50 -12.52 1.47
CA PRO A 54 -3.21 -12.33 2.88
C PRO A 54 -1.90 -13.05 3.23
N THR A 55 -1.04 -12.35 3.95
CA THR A 55 0.22 -12.90 4.45
C THR A 55 0.10 -13.05 5.96
N PHE A 56 0.34 -14.25 6.47
CA PHE A 56 0.35 -14.52 7.90
C PHE A 56 1.77 -14.45 8.43
N PHE A 57 1.95 -13.75 9.55
CA PHE A 57 3.19 -13.74 10.31
C PHE A 57 2.95 -14.48 11.62
N LEU A 58 3.77 -15.48 11.88
CA LEU A 58 3.76 -16.22 13.14
C LEU A 58 4.94 -15.75 13.98
N THR A 59 4.66 -15.36 15.21
CA THR A 59 5.69 -15.02 16.20
C THR A 59 5.71 -16.11 17.25
N PHE A 60 6.86 -16.77 17.38
CA PHE A 60 7.08 -17.82 18.37
C PHE A 60 7.94 -17.26 19.50
N SER A 61 7.64 -17.64 20.74
CA SER A 61 8.59 -17.44 21.84
C SER A 61 9.67 -18.52 21.78
N CYS A 62 10.69 -18.42 22.62
CA CYS A 62 11.76 -19.41 22.66
C CYS A 62 11.25 -20.81 23.08
N ALA A 63 10.16 -20.89 23.85
CA ALA A 63 9.65 -22.16 24.34
C ALA A 63 9.02 -23.02 23.22
N GLU A 64 8.34 -22.40 22.25
CA GLU A 64 7.69 -23.09 21.14
C GLU A 64 8.71 -23.66 20.13
N TYR A 65 9.97 -23.22 20.15
CA TYR A 65 11.04 -23.86 19.34
C TYR A 65 11.27 -25.32 19.72
N SER A 66 10.95 -25.73 20.95
CA SER A 66 11.08 -27.12 21.38
C SER A 66 9.95 -28.03 20.88
N PHE A 67 8.92 -27.48 20.23
CA PHE A 67 7.86 -28.30 19.64
C PHE A 67 8.42 -29.08 18.45
N GLU A 68 8.12 -30.38 18.44
CA GLU A 68 8.65 -31.32 17.46
C GLU A 68 8.28 -30.91 16.03
N ASP A 69 7.02 -30.53 15.80
CA ASP A 69 6.53 -30.07 14.50
C ASP A 69 7.26 -28.80 14.00
N ILE A 70 7.54 -27.84 14.90
CA ILE A 70 8.23 -26.59 14.57
C ILE A 70 9.70 -26.90 14.26
N THR A 71 10.32 -27.76 15.06
CA THR A 71 11.70 -28.21 14.87
C THR A 71 11.87 -28.92 13.54
N GLU A 72 11.00 -29.88 13.22
CA GLU A 72 11.00 -30.62 11.96
C GLU A 72 10.81 -29.67 10.77
N TYR A 73 9.84 -28.77 10.85
CA TYR A 73 9.61 -27.78 9.82
C TYR A 73 10.84 -26.88 9.60
N LEU A 74 11.43 -26.37 10.68
CA LEU A 74 12.61 -25.50 10.62
C LEU A 74 13.83 -26.21 10.03
N HIS A 75 14.06 -27.48 10.37
CA HIS A 75 15.12 -28.29 9.77
C HIS A 75 14.92 -28.49 8.27
N LYS A 76 13.67 -28.65 7.83
CA LYS A 76 13.34 -28.79 6.41
C LYS A 76 13.57 -27.50 5.63
N VAL A 77 13.21 -26.34 6.18
CA VAL A 77 13.31 -25.06 5.45
C VAL A 77 14.70 -24.43 5.54
N ASN A 78 15.44 -24.67 6.62
CA ASN A 78 16.78 -24.13 6.83
C ASN A 78 17.84 -25.19 6.51
N THR A 79 17.96 -25.55 5.23
CA THR A 79 18.93 -26.57 4.76
C THR A 79 20.40 -26.14 4.79
N VAL A 80 20.72 -25.00 5.41
CA VAL A 80 22.09 -24.53 5.56
C VAL A 80 22.73 -25.23 6.75
N LEU A 81 23.66 -26.15 6.47
CA LEU A 81 24.52 -26.75 7.49
C LEU A 81 25.28 -25.63 8.23
N PRO A 82 25.24 -25.58 9.57
CA PRO A 82 26.20 -24.75 10.29
C PRO A 82 27.62 -25.23 9.94
N SER A 83 28.49 -24.27 9.61
CA SER A 83 29.90 -24.49 9.25
C SER A 83 30.69 -25.07 10.42
#